data_AF-A0A011UDF8-F1
#
_entry.id   AF-A0A011UDF8-F1
#
_cell.length_a   1.000
_cell.length_b   1.000
_cell.length_c   1.000
_cell.angle_alpha   90.00
_cell.angle_beta   90.00
_cell.angle_gamma   90.00
#
_symmetry.space_group_name_H-M   'P 1'
#
loop_
_entity.id
_entity.type
_entity.pdbx_description
1 polymer ?
#
loop_
_entity_poly.entity_id
_entity_poly.type
_entity_poly.pdbx_seq_one_letter_code
_entity_poly.pdbx_strand_id
1 'polypeptide(L)'
;MLFEKQNNNTVEEYMTKWLVNTKRPSLKRSSYDRVEQSLNYQIFPAIGKIKLKKLTADDIQMMLNNLSERSSYSTTKKAYVNLNSCLDLAVLKGDIKKNPIFFYSGIIFMLQNYIFKEFL
;
A
#
# COMPACT_ATOMS: atom_id res chain seq x y z
N MET A 1 24.37 -16.86 12.01
CA MET A 1 23.11 -16.58 12.71
C MET A 1 22.71 -15.14 12.41
N LEU A 2 21.77 -14.93 11.49
CA LEU A 2 21.18 -13.61 11.26
C LEU A 2 19.82 -13.61 11.95
N PHE A 3 19.72 -12.79 12.98
CA PHE A 3 18.56 -12.66 13.85
C PHE A 3 17.28 -12.46 13.04
N GLU A 4 16.38 -13.43 13.09
CA GLU A 4 14.96 -13.21 12.84
C GLU A 4 14.42 -12.27 13.92
N LYS A 5 14.54 -10.97 13.69
CA LYS A 5 13.87 -9.97 14.51
C LYS A 5 12.39 -10.14 14.24
N GLN A 6 11.63 -10.66 15.22
CA GLN A 6 10.17 -10.68 15.17
C GLN A 6 9.66 -9.25 14.98
N ASN A 7 9.45 -8.89 13.70
CA ASN A 7 9.13 -7.54 13.28
C ASN A 7 7.65 -7.28 13.59
N ASN A 8 7.38 -6.82 14.80
CA ASN A 8 6.10 -6.22 15.18
C ASN A 8 5.97 -4.81 14.59
N ASN A 9 6.37 -4.64 13.32
CA ASN A 9 6.39 -3.37 12.62
C ASN A 9 4.95 -3.02 12.21
N THR A 10 4.65 -1.74 12.31
CA THR A 10 3.48 -1.12 11.69
C THR A 10 3.64 -1.06 10.16
N VAL A 11 2.53 -0.82 9.44
CA VAL A 11 2.57 -0.59 7.99
C VAL A 11 3.50 0.56 7.65
N GLU A 12 3.41 1.67 8.40
CA GLU A 12 4.25 2.85 8.20
C GLU A 12 5.75 2.55 8.33
N GLU A 13 6.15 1.88 9.41
CA GLU A 13 7.55 1.49 9.62
C GLU A 13 8.05 0.54 8.53
N TYR A 14 7.20 -0.40 8.10
CA TYR A 14 7.58 -1.37 7.08
C TYR A 14 7.71 -0.74 5.69
N MET A 15 6.73 0.07 5.30
CA MET A 15 6.73 0.77 4.00
C MET A 15 7.83 1.80 3.90
N THR A 16 8.17 2.50 5.00
CA THR A 16 9.32 3.41 5.05
C THR A 16 10.64 2.64 4.83
N LYS A 17 10.81 1.48 5.48
CA LYS A 17 11.98 0.61 5.25
C LYS A 17 12.03 0.10 3.81
N TRP A 18 10.88 -0.28 3.24
CA TRP A 18 10.78 -0.69 1.84
C TRP A 18 11.17 0.44 0.88
N LEU A 19 10.68 1.65 1.12
CA LEU A 19 10.99 2.82 0.31
C LEU A 19 12.50 3.10 0.30
N VAL A 20 13.14 3.10 1.47
CA VAL A 20 14.59 3.37 1.61
C VAL A 20 15.44 2.24 1.05
N ASN A 21 15.13 0.98 1.35
CA ASN A 21 16.02 -0.15 1.04
C ASN A 21 15.80 -0.74 -0.35
N THR A 22 14.60 -0.60 -0.92
CA THR A 22 14.24 -1.23 -2.20
C THR A 22 14.05 -0.22 -3.31
N LYS A 23 13.33 0.88 -3.06
CA LYS A 23 12.99 1.86 -4.10
C LYS A 23 14.03 2.96 -4.26
N ARG A 24 14.68 3.41 -3.19
CA ARG A 24 15.71 4.47 -3.27
C ARG A 24 16.87 4.16 -4.23
N PRO A 25 17.45 2.93 -4.27
CA PRO A 25 18.55 2.63 -5.19
C PRO A 25 18.12 2.58 -6.66
N SER A 26 16.83 2.34 -6.93
CA SER A 26 16.29 2.13 -8.28
C SER A 26 15.58 3.35 -8.86
N LEU A 27 15.37 4.42 -8.07
CA LEU A 27 14.60 5.59 -8.48
C LEU A 27 15.46 6.86 -8.54
N LYS A 28 15.13 7.73 -9.51
CA LYS A 28 15.57 9.13 -9.50
C LYS A 28 14.94 9.86 -8.30
N ARG A 29 15.63 10.87 -7.79
CA ARG A 29 15.20 11.66 -6.61
C ARG A 29 13.76 12.15 -6.70
N SER A 30 13.37 12.76 -7.82
CA SER A 30 12.00 13.26 -8.02
C SER A 30 10.93 12.16 -8.04
N SER A 31 11.27 10.95 -8.48
CA SER A 31 10.36 9.79 -8.40
C SER A 31 10.26 9.26 -6.98
N TYR A 32 11.38 9.25 -6.24
CA TYR A 32 11.38 8.89 -4.82
C TYR A 32 10.47 9.83 -4.02
N ASP A 33 10.63 11.14 -4.17
CA ASP A 33 9.83 12.14 -3.44
C ASP A 33 8.34 11.98 -3.72
N ARG A 34 7.96 11.62 -4.95
CA ARG A 34 6.56 11.34 -5.30
C ARG A 34 6.01 10.07 -4.64
N VAL A 35 6.83 9.03 -4.54
CA VAL A 35 6.42 7.81 -3.83
C VAL A 35 6.31 8.09 -2.34
N GLU A 36 7.27 8.80 -1.74
CA GLU A 36 7.24 9.20 -0.34
C GLU A 36 5.99 10.01 0.01
N GLN A 37 5.67 11.03 -0.79
CA GLN A 37 4.42 11.78 -0.66
C GLN A 37 3.21 10.86 -0.78
N SER A 38 3.23 9.92 -1.73
CA SER A 38 2.15 8.93 -1.88
C SER A 38 1.93 8.09 -0.62
N LEU A 39 2.99 7.78 0.12
CA LEU A 39 2.87 7.03 1.36
C LEU A 39 2.30 7.91 2.49
N ASN A 40 2.88 9.09 2.66
CA ASN A 40 2.58 10.01 3.76
C ASN A 40 1.14 10.56 3.73
N TYR A 41 0.60 10.86 2.54
CA TYR A 41 -0.69 11.53 2.43
C TYR A 41 -1.85 10.58 2.10
N GLN A 42 -1.59 9.46 1.42
CA GLN A 42 -2.65 8.56 0.98
C GLN A 42 -2.74 7.29 1.81
N ILE A 43 -1.61 6.73 2.27
CA ILE A 43 -1.58 5.40 2.90
C ILE A 43 -1.50 5.51 4.42
N PHE A 44 -0.49 6.21 4.94
CA PHE A 44 -0.22 6.27 6.39
C PHE A 44 -1.38 6.84 7.22
N PRO A 45 -2.13 7.85 6.76
CA PRO A 45 -3.24 8.40 7.56
C PRO A 45 -4.36 7.38 7.83
N ALA A 46 -4.52 6.38 6.96
CA ALA A 46 -5.57 5.37 7.10
C ALA A 46 -5.10 4.10 7.80
N ILE A 47 -3.97 3.54 7.36
CA ILE A 47 -3.52 2.20 7.80
C ILE A 47 -2.13 2.19 8.43
N GLY A 48 -1.45 3.35 8.49
CA GLY A 48 -0.05 3.45 8.91
C GLY A 48 0.23 2.84 10.29
N LYS A 49 -0.70 3.04 11.24
CA LYS A 49 -0.59 2.54 12.63
C LYS A 49 -0.92 1.06 12.81
N ILE A 50 -1.54 0.42 11.80
CA ILE A 50 -1.91 -0.99 11.86
C ILE A 50 -0.63 -1.83 11.83
N LYS A 51 -0.56 -2.90 12.64
CA LYS A 51 0.55 -3.85 12.57
C LYS A 51 0.49 -4.59 11.23
N LEU A 52 1.62 -4.73 10.54
CA LEU A 52 1.67 -5.36 9.21
C LEU A 52 1.00 -6.75 9.20
N LYS A 53 1.22 -7.55 10.24
CA LYS A 53 0.63 -8.90 10.39
C LYS A 53 -0.87 -8.89 10.69
N LYS A 54 -1.42 -7.77 11.14
CA LYS A 54 -2.85 -7.58 11.42
C LYS A 54 -3.58 -6.86 10.28
N LEU A 55 -2.86 -6.35 9.27
CA LEU A 55 -3.46 -5.67 8.14
C LEU A 55 -4.37 -6.64 7.38
N THR A 56 -5.65 -6.27 7.28
CA THR A 56 -6.66 -7.07 6.59
C THR A 56 -6.97 -6.51 5.20
N ALA A 57 -7.69 -7.28 4.38
CA ALA A 57 -8.19 -6.81 3.10
C ALA A 57 -9.21 -5.66 3.28
N ASP A 58 -10.04 -5.74 4.32
CA ASP A 58 -11.07 -4.74 4.63
C ASP A 58 -10.48 -3.38 5.00
N ASP A 59 -9.38 -3.37 5.78
CA ASP A 59 -8.64 -2.13 6.10
C ASP A 59 -8.16 -1.42 4.82
N ILE A 60 -7.67 -2.20 3.85
CA ILE A 60 -7.17 -1.69 2.58
C ILE A 60 -8.32 -1.23 1.70
N GLN A 61 -9.42 -1.98 1.63
CA GLN A 61 -10.62 -1.58 0.89
C GLN A 61 -11.16 -0.25 1.41
N MET A 62 -11.29 -0.10 2.73
CA MET A 62 -11.78 1.11 3.36
C MET A 62 -10.83 2.29 3.09
N MET A 63 -9.52 2.08 3.15
CA MET A 63 -8.54 3.09 2.75
C MET A 63 -8.75 3.54 1.30
N LEU A 64 -8.92 2.59 0.37
CA LEU A 64 -9.06 2.90 -1.06
C LEU A 64 -10.38 3.62 -1.36
N ASN A 65 -11.48 3.24 -0.70
CA ASN A 65 -12.78 3.91 -0.82
C ASN A 65 -12.69 5.36 -0.32
N ASN A 66 -12.15 5.56 0.89
CA ASN A 66 -11.95 6.89 1.44
C ASN A 66 -11.01 7.75 0.58
N LEU A 67 -10.11 7.12 -0.18
CA LEU A 67 -9.18 7.81 -1.08
C LEU A 67 -9.83 8.15 -2.43
N SER A 68 -10.69 7.28 -2.98
CA SER A 68 -11.39 7.54 -4.23
C SER A 68 -12.43 8.65 -4.13
N GLU A 69 -13.01 8.86 -2.95
CA GLU A 69 -13.92 10.00 -2.68
C GLU A 69 -13.19 11.35 -2.68
N ARG A 70 -11.96 11.39 -2.16
CA ARG A 70 -11.21 12.65 -1.94
C ARG A 70 -10.11 12.93 -2.96
N SER A 71 -9.82 12.00 -3.88
CA SER A 71 -8.66 12.09 -4.77
C SER A 71 -8.95 11.54 -6.15
N SER A 72 -8.13 11.95 -7.12
CA SER A 72 -8.22 11.43 -8.48
C SER A 72 -7.95 9.92 -8.53
N TYR A 73 -8.54 9.26 -9.52
CA TYR A 73 -8.28 7.85 -9.82
C TYR A 73 -6.77 7.55 -9.94
N SER A 74 -6.00 8.42 -10.60
CA SER A 74 -4.55 8.25 -10.75
C SER A 74 -3.83 8.24 -9.39
N THR A 75 -4.27 9.09 -8.47
CA THR A 75 -3.72 9.15 -7.10
C THR A 75 -4.03 7.88 -6.33
N THR A 76 -5.28 7.42 -6.35
CA THR A 76 -5.70 6.18 -5.68
C THR A 76 -4.99 4.96 -6.25
N LYS A 77 -4.86 4.88 -7.58
CA LYS A 77 -4.11 3.83 -8.27
C LYS A 77 -2.64 3.80 -7.87
N LYS A 78 -1.99 4.97 -7.73
CA LYS A 78 -0.58 5.02 -7.29
C LYS A 78 -0.41 4.53 -5.86
N ALA A 79 -1.28 4.92 -4.95
CA ALA A 79 -1.29 4.41 -3.57
C ALA A 79 -1.46 2.88 -3.55
N TYR A 80 -2.42 2.37 -4.31
CA TYR A 80 -2.62 0.93 -4.49
C TYR A 80 -1.36 0.21 -4.98
N VAL A 81 -0.75 0.69 -6.07
CA VAL A 81 0.45 0.06 -6.68
C VAL A 81 1.62 0.04 -5.70
N ASN A 82 1.84 1.14 -4.98
CA ASN A 82 2.91 1.23 -3.98
C ASN A 82 2.68 0.27 -2.82
N LEU A 83 1.46 0.20 -2.30
CA LEU A 83 1.09 -0.71 -1.22
C LEU A 83 1.23 -2.17 -1.66
N ASN A 84 0.70 -2.54 -2.83
CA ASN A 84 0.81 -3.89 -3.37
C ASN A 84 2.26 -4.32 -3.56
N SER A 85 3.08 -3.46 -4.17
CA SER A 85 4.52 -3.73 -4.37
C SER A 85 5.27 -3.97 -3.05
N CYS A 86 4.86 -3.27 -1.99
CA CYS A 86 5.46 -3.45 -0.66
C CYS A 86 5.03 -4.77 -0.02
N LEU A 87 3.74 -5.10 -0.10
CA LEU A 87 3.19 -6.34 0.46
C LEU A 87 3.67 -7.58 -0.29
N ASP A 88 3.86 -7.51 -1.60
CA ASP A 88 4.48 -8.58 -2.38
C ASP A 88 5.91 -8.86 -1.89
N LEU A 89 6.71 -7.82 -1.61
CA LEU A 89 8.02 -8.01 -1.00
C LEU A 89 7.93 -8.62 0.41
N ALA A 90 6.93 -8.22 1.20
CA ALA A 90 6.72 -8.77 2.54
C ALA A 90 6.37 -10.27 2.49
N VAL A 91 5.59 -10.71 1.50
CA VAL A 91 5.34 -12.14 1.25
C VAL A 91 6.62 -12.85 0.83
N LEU A 92 7.37 -12.28 -0.13
CA LEU A 92 8.63 -12.87 -0.61
C LEU A 92 9.67 -13.03 0.50
N LYS A 93 9.69 -12.13 1.49
CA LYS A 93 10.55 -12.21 2.68
C LYS A 93 10.02 -13.11 3.79
N GLY A 94 8.79 -13.61 3.68
CA GLY A 94 8.13 -14.40 4.73
C GLY A 94 7.64 -13.58 5.93
N ASP A 95 7.63 -12.25 5.85
CA ASP A 95 7.17 -11.37 6.93
C ASP A 95 5.64 -11.48 7.14
N ILE A 96 4.91 -11.77 6.05
CA ILE A 96 3.48 -12.08 6.04
C ILE A 96 3.21 -13.33 5.20
N LYS A 97 2.17 -14.09 5.57
CA LYS A 97 1.85 -15.37 4.88
C LYS A 97 1.23 -15.19 3.50
N LYS A 98 0.48 -14.12 3.29
CA LYS A 98 -0.24 -13.83 2.04
C LYS A 98 -0.38 -12.33 1.86
N ASN A 99 -0.46 -11.88 0.61
CA ASN A 99 -0.75 -10.49 0.30
C ASN A 99 -2.28 -10.26 0.49
N PRO A 100 -2.71 -9.40 1.42
CA PRO A 100 -4.13 -9.11 1.62
C PRO A 100 -4.80 -8.40 0.42
N ILE A 101 -4.02 -7.87 -0.54
CA ILE A 101 -4.53 -7.15 -1.73
C ILE A 101 -4.98 -8.09 -2.86
N PHE A 102 -4.65 -9.38 -2.81
CA PHE A 102 -4.74 -10.32 -3.94
C PHE A 102 -6.11 -10.38 -4.66
N PHE A 103 -7.20 -9.95 -4.03
CA PHE A 103 -8.54 -9.90 -4.65
C PHE A 103 -8.79 -8.71 -5.59
N TYR A 104 -8.00 -7.64 -5.51
CA TYR A 104 -8.20 -6.43 -6.32
C TYR A 104 -7.34 -6.48 -7.59
N SER A 105 -7.62 -7.43 -8.48
CA SER A 105 -7.21 -7.28 -9.88
C SER A 105 -7.61 -5.88 -10.34
N GLY A 106 -6.70 -5.14 -10.99
CA GLY A 106 -6.93 -3.74 -11.37
C GLY A 106 -8.24 -3.50 -12.15
N ILE A 107 -8.79 -4.56 -12.76
CA ILE A 107 -10.10 -4.58 -13.42
C ILE A 107 -11.26 -4.47 -12.40
N ILE A 108 -11.23 -5.19 -11.28
CA ILE A 108 -12.29 -5.16 -10.25
C ILE A 108 -12.33 -3.80 -9.56
N PHE A 109 -11.17 -3.21 -9.26
CA PHE A 109 -11.10 -1.85 -8.71
C PHE A 109 -11.64 -0.81 -9.70
N MET A 110 -11.37 -0.98 -11.00
CA MET A 110 -11.97 -0.14 -12.04
C MET A 110 -13.49 -0.31 -12.09
N LEU A 111 -14.00 -1.55 -12.09
CA LEU A 111 -15.45 -1.79 -12.13
C LEU A 111 -16.16 -1.24 -10.89
N GLN A 112 -15.64 -1.45 -9.67
CA GLN A 112 -16.25 -0.90 -8.46
C GLN A 112 -16.27 0.65 -8.46
N ASN A 113 -15.22 1.32 -8.94
CA ASN A 113 -15.20 2.79 -8.93
C ASN A 113 -15.92 3.43 -10.13
N TYR A 114 -15.99 2.75 -11.28
CA TYR A 114 -16.74 3.24 -12.45
C TYR A 114 -18.24 3.02 -12.25
N ILE A 115 -18.64 1.87 -11.72
CA ILE A 115 -20.05 1.57 -11.43
C ILE A 115 -20.58 2.52 -10.34
N PHE A 116 -19.84 2.76 -9.25
CA PHE A 116 -20.35 3.68 -8.20
C PHE A 116 -20.45 5.15 -8.62
N LYS A 117 -19.75 5.58 -9.68
CA LYS A 117 -19.86 6.97 -10.19
C LYS A 117 -20.99 7.18 -11.19
N GLU A 118 -21.55 6.12 -11.77
CA GLU A 118 -22.70 6.24 -12.69
C GLU A 118 -24.06 6.04 -12.01
N PHE A 119 -24.08 5.70 -10.71
CA PHE A 119 -25.31 5.49 -9.93
C PHE A 119 -25.56 6.59 -8.86
N LEU A 120 -24.85 7.71 -8.92
CA LEU A 120 -25.03 8.91 -8.09
C LEU A 120 -25.03 10.16 -8.99
#